data_AF-A0A7C2ZBE7-F1
#
_entry.id   AF-A0A7C2ZBE7-F1
#
_cell.length_a   1.000
_cell.length_b   1.000
_cell.length_c   1.000
_cell.angle_alpha   90.00
_cell.angle_beta   90.00
_cell.angle_gamma   90.00
#
_symmetry.space_group_name_H-M   'P 1'
#
loop_
_entity.id
_entity.type
_entity.pdbx_description
1 polymer ?
#
loop_
_entity_poly.entity_id
_entity_poly.type
_entity_poly.pdbx_seq_one_letter_code
_entity_poly.pdbx_strand_id
1 'polypeptide(L)'
;MKGAWLLVWCAIAVATSARAQTVQPPLNPPEKSPASVLQERSVPTAHPDSLPGGKQGEYLPEQDSLYLRALRLELSPSVRLALDVQRILSDFEIVRRRNELESPWQAALRNMTLSQRMLIPDPREVVQRQVAIASATAMPVWRAGQSGAVSIPMSTIGSLLGLSQDVSPRMSYRVRQTARVQAVVYSTTALIVRRLLDQEQRPGVYELEWDGRDDKGRPLPAGDYVLEVRIGDYELYRKHVVMQER
;
A
#
# COMPACT_ATOMS: atom_id res chain seq x y z
N MET A 1 -12.80 55.74 -6.85
CA MET A 1 -12.77 54.87 -5.66
C MET A 1 -12.15 53.54 -6.07
N LYS A 2 -10.89 53.30 -5.72
CA LYS A 2 -10.13 52.10 -6.08
C LYS A 2 -10.20 51.12 -4.89
N GLY A 3 -10.92 50.02 -5.04
CA GLY A 3 -11.04 48.99 -4.01
C GLY A 3 -9.90 47.99 -4.11
N ALA A 4 -8.96 48.06 -3.16
CA ALA A 4 -7.89 47.10 -2.99
C ALA A 4 -8.45 45.79 -2.41
N TRP A 5 -8.35 44.69 -3.16
CA TRP A 5 -8.61 43.34 -2.65
C TRP A 5 -7.32 42.77 -2.07
N LEU A 6 -7.19 42.83 -0.74
CA LEU A 6 -6.16 42.13 0.02
C LEU A 6 -6.51 40.64 0.07
N LEU A 7 -5.83 39.83 -0.72
CA LEU A 7 -5.86 38.37 -0.59
C LEU A 7 -4.99 37.97 0.60
N VAL A 8 -5.64 37.63 1.72
CA VAL A 8 -5.01 36.96 2.86
C VAL A 8 -4.63 35.55 2.43
N TRP A 9 -3.35 35.31 2.23
CA TRP A 9 -2.77 33.99 2.02
C TRP A 9 -2.69 33.27 3.38
N CYS A 10 -3.68 32.43 3.68
CA CYS A 10 -3.62 31.54 4.83
C CYS A 10 -2.88 30.26 4.39
N ALA A 11 -1.57 30.24 4.58
CA ALA A 11 -0.76 29.04 4.42
C ALA A 11 -1.03 28.10 5.61
N ILE A 12 -1.98 27.18 5.45
CA ILE A 12 -2.15 26.06 6.37
C ILE A 12 -1.02 25.07 6.07
N ALA A 13 0.10 25.21 6.79
CA ALA A 13 1.11 24.19 6.86
C ALA A 13 0.55 23.01 7.66
N VAL A 14 -0.01 22.01 6.97
CA VAL A 14 -0.31 20.71 7.56
C VAL A 14 1.03 20.02 7.78
N ALA A 15 1.62 20.24 8.95
CA ALA A 15 2.74 19.44 9.43
C ALA A 15 2.21 18.04 9.76
N THR A 16 2.20 17.15 8.78
CA THR A 16 2.09 15.70 9.01
C THR A 16 3.31 15.25 9.78
N SER A 17 3.26 15.35 11.11
CA SER A 17 4.20 14.63 11.96
C SER A 17 3.78 13.16 11.95
N ALA A 18 4.33 12.40 11.00
CA ALA A 18 4.37 10.95 11.10
C ALA A 18 5.28 10.61 12.29
N ARG A 19 4.72 10.65 13.50
CA ARG A 19 5.41 10.16 14.69
C ARG A 19 5.36 8.65 14.60
N ALA A 20 6.36 8.07 13.94
CA ALA A 20 6.64 6.65 14.07
C ALA A 20 6.73 6.35 15.57
N GLN A 21 5.73 5.66 16.11
CA GLN A 21 5.83 5.06 17.43
C GLN A 21 6.94 4.01 17.31
N THR A 22 8.14 4.39 17.72
CA THR A 22 9.19 3.44 18.02
C THR A 22 8.63 2.53 19.09
N VAL A 23 8.26 1.32 18.68
CA VAL A 23 7.94 0.22 19.58
C VAL A 23 9.18 0.01 20.44
N GLN A 24 9.12 0.43 21.71
CA GLN A 24 10.16 0.10 22.65
C GLN A 24 10.17 -1.43 22.78
N PRO A 25 11.30 -2.12 22.51
CA PRO A 25 11.37 -3.54 22.81
C PRO A 25 11.16 -3.75 24.31
N PRO A 26 10.67 -4.92 24.74
CA PRO A 26 10.43 -5.19 26.15
C PRO A 26 11.72 -4.98 26.94
N LEU A 27 11.66 -4.11 27.95
CA LEU A 27 12.75 -3.87 28.90
C LEU A 27 13.04 -5.17 29.66
N ASN A 28 13.98 -5.97 29.18
CA ASN A 28 14.69 -6.86 30.09
C ASN A 28 15.47 -5.96 31.07
N PRO A 29 15.32 -6.14 32.40
CA PRO A 29 16.17 -5.42 33.33
C PRO A 29 17.64 -5.75 33.01
N PRO A 30 18.55 -4.75 32.99
CA PRO A 30 19.93 -5.02 32.66
C PRO A 30 20.52 -5.98 33.68
N GLU A 31 21.15 -7.06 33.21
CA GLU A 31 21.89 -7.99 34.06
C GLU A 31 23.04 -7.24 34.73
N LYS A 32 22.89 -6.93 36.02
CA LYS A 32 23.92 -6.24 36.81
C LYS A 32 25.07 -7.21 37.10
N SER A 33 26.31 -6.77 36.89
CA SER A 33 27.49 -7.58 37.17
C SER A 33 27.70 -7.76 38.68
N PRO A 34 28.26 -8.89 39.15
CA PRO A 34 28.46 -9.16 40.58
C PRO A 34 29.27 -8.08 41.31
N ALA A 35 30.18 -7.39 40.61
CA ALA A 35 30.98 -6.30 41.16
C ALA A 35 30.16 -5.03 41.46
N SER A 36 29.08 -4.77 40.70
CA SER A 36 28.20 -3.61 40.91
C SER A 36 27.31 -3.76 42.15
N VAL A 37 27.00 -5.00 42.55
CA VAL A 37 26.25 -5.33 43.77
C VAL A 37 27.09 -5.10 45.03
N LEU A 38 28.42 -5.25 44.93
CA LEU A 38 29.35 -5.09 46.06
C LEU A 38 29.70 -3.62 46.37
N GLN A 39 29.41 -2.69 45.46
CA GLN A 39 29.71 -1.26 45.61
C GLN A 39 28.57 -0.45 46.24
N GLU A 40 27.37 -1.01 46.41
CA GLU A 40 26.26 -0.41 47.16
C GLU A 40 26.49 -0.55 48.69
N ARG A 41 27.55 0.14 49.13
CA ARG A 41 27.88 0.72 50.45
C ARG A 41 27.52 -0.05 51.74
N SER A 42 28.60 -0.44 52.41
CA SER A 42 28.75 -0.57 53.86
C SER A 42 28.68 0.79 54.60
N VAL A 43 27.64 1.03 55.41
CA VAL A 43 27.61 1.60 56.81
C VAL A 43 26.12 1.73 57.23
N PRO A 44 25.70 1.29 58.42
CA PRO A 44 24.28 1.15 58.77
C PRO A 44 23.72 2.39 59.48
N THR A 45 22.63 2.96 58.96
CA THR A 45 21.73 3.81 59.76
C THR A 45 20.75 2.87 60.46
N ALA A 46 20.79 2.78 61.79
CA ALA A 46 19.83 1.97 62.52
C ALA A 46 18.43 2.56 62.35
N HIS A 47 17.53 1.81 61.71
CA HIS A 47 16.10 2.10 61.62
C HIS A 47 15.28 1.01 62.31
N PRO A 48 14.12 1.36 62.89
CA PRO A 48 13.48 0.63 63.99
C PRO A 48 12.89 -0.76 63.63
N ASP A 49 13.00 -1.19 62.37
CA ASP A 49 12.28 -2.33 61.82
C ASP A 49 13.16 -3.59 61.72
N SER A 50 13.82 -3.97 62.82
CA SER A 50 14.67 -5.17 62.90
C SER A 50 13.90 -6.47 63.17
N LEU A 51 12.61 -6.53 62.83
CA LEU A 51 11.80 -7.75 62.93
C LEU A 51 11.72 -8.47 61.56
N PRO A 52 11.97 -9.80 61.50
CA PRO A 52 11.91 -10.54 60.25
C PRO A 52 10.45 -10.62 59.78
N GLY A 53 10.13 -9.88 58.70
CA GLY A 53 8.82 -9.85 58.06
C GLY A 53 8.28 -8.45 57.70
N GLY A 54 8.89 -7.38 58.20
CA GLY A 54 8.50 -6.00 57.85
C GLY A 54 9.01 -5.60 56.47
N LYS A 55 8.19 -5.69 55.42
CA LYS A 55 8.45 -4.96 54.18
C LYS A 55 8.15 -3.48 54.43
N GLN A 56 9.10 -2.58 54.15
CA GLN A 56 8.83 -1.15 54.11
C GLN A 56 7.71 -0.90 53.09
N GLY A 57 6.54 -0.47 53.57
CA GLY A 57 5.49 0.00 52.68
C GLY A 57 5.89 1.35 52.12
N GLU A 58 6.48 1.37 50.93
CA GLU A 58 6.50 2.60 50.14
C GLU A 58 5.04 2.93 49.81
N TYR A 59 4.49 3.93 50.51
CA TYR A 59 3.15 4.39 50.18
C TYR A 59 3.20 5.20 48.88
N LEU A 60 2.37 4.83 47.90
CA LEU A 60 2.23 5.64 46.69
C LEU A 60 1.61 7.01 47.07
N PRO A 61 1.97 8.12 46.42
CA PRO A 61 1.33 9.43 46.63
C PRO A 61 -0.21 9.39 46.52
N GLU A 62 -0.72 8.42 45.76
CA GLU A 62 -2.15 8.14 45.56
C GLU A 62 -2.82 7.53 46.81
N GLN A 63 -2.11 6.74 47.63
CA GLN A 63 -2.64 6.10 48.84
C GLN A 63 -2.93 7.12 49.95
N ASP A 64 -2.04 8.10 50.14
CA ASP A 64 -2.27 9.23 51.05
C ASP A 64 -3.44 10.09 50.59
N SER A 65 -3.60 10.29 49.27
CA SER A 65 -4.71 11.06 48.72
C SER A 65 -6.08 10.40 48.96
N LEU A 66 -6.14 9.07 48.92
CA LEU A 66 -7.36 8.30 49.23
C LEU A 66 -7.68 8.34 50.72
N TYR A 67 -6.68 8.21 51.59
CA TYR A 67 -6.87 8.30 53.04
C TYR A 67 -7.39 9.69 53.46
N LEU A 68 -6.80 10.75 52.90
CA LEU A 68 -7.25 12.13 53.13
C LEU A 68 -8.63 12.39 52.53
N ARG A 69 -8.94 11.82 51.35
CA ARG A 69 -10.29 11.89 50.77
C ARG A 69 -11.32 11.20 51.66
N ALA A 70 -10.98 10.06 52.24
CA ALA A 70 -11.85 9.35 53.16
C ALA A 70 -12.02 10.07 54.51
N LEU A 71 -11.03 10.82 54.98
CA LEU A 71 -11.18 11.70 56.16
C LEU A 71 -12.08 12.91 55.89
N ARG A 72 -12.19 13.36 54.64
CA ARG A 72 -13.14 14.42 54.25
C ARG A 72 -14.58 13.94 54.14
N LEU A 73 -14.81 12.63 54.09
CA LEU A 73 -16.15 12.08 54.20
C LEU A 73 -16.54 12.15 55.68
N GLU A 74 -17.61 12.87 56.00
CA GLU A 74 -18.15 13.01 57.37
C GLU A 74 -18.83 11.72 57.86
N LEU A 75 -18.21 10.56 57.62
CA LEU A 75 -18.67 9.26 58.06
C LEU A 75 -18.15 8.97 59.46
N SER A 76 -18.98 8.32 60.28
CA SER A 76 -18.52 7.82 61.58
C SER A 76 -17.42 6.76 61.39
N PRO A 77 -16.44 6.66 62.31
CA PRO A 77 -15.34 5.71 62.18
C PRO A 77 -15.79 4.25 62.01
N SER A 78 -16.91 3.87 62.64
CA SER A 78 -17.50 2.53 62.53
C SER A 78 -18.07 2.24 61.14
N VAL A 79 -18.75 3.21 60.52
CA VAL A 79 -19.28 3.09 59.15
C VAL A 79 -18.14 3.01 58.14
N ARG A 80 -17.09 3.82 58.34
CA ARG A 80 -15.88 3.77 57.51
C ARG A 80 -15.21 2.40 57.56
N LEU A 81 -14.99 1.87 58.76
CA LEU A 81 -14.41 0.54 58.94
C LEU A 81 -15.27 -0.55 58.28
N ALA A 82 -16.59 -0.49 58.43
CA ALA A 82 -17.50 -1.45 57.82
C ALA A 82 -17.39 -1.45 56.28
N LEU A 83 -17.32 -0.26 55.67
CA LEU A 83 -17.13 -0.11 54.22
C LEU A 83 -15.76 -0.60 53.74
N ASP A 84 -14.70 -0.28 54.48
CA ASP A 84 -13.35 -0.73 54.17
C ASP A 84 -13.25 -2.27 54.24
N VAL A 85 -13.85 -2.90 55.25
CA VAL A 85 -13.94 -4.37 55.36
C VAL A 85 -14.72 -4.95 54.20
N GLN A 86 -15.89 -4.38 53.85
CA GLN A 86 -16.69 -4.86 52.73
C GLN A 86 -15.92 -4.80 51.40
N ARG A 87 -15.18 -3.70 51.17
CA ARG A 87 -14.34 -3.53 49.99
C ARG A 87 -13.18 -4.52 49.95
N ILE A 88 -12.48 -4.70 51.06
CA ILE A 88 -11.37 -5.67 51.15
C ILE A 88 -11.87 -7.08 50.86
N LEU A 89 -13.02 -7.46 51.43
CA LEU A 89 -13.61 -8.77 51.18
C LEU A 89 -14.01 -8.96 49.72
N SER A 90 -14.56 -7.93 49.06
CA SER A 90 -14.84 -7.99 47.61
C SER A 90 -13.58 -8.08 46.77
N ASP A 91 -12.52 -7.36 47.15
CA ASP A 91 -11.23 -7.40 46.46
C ASP A 91 -10.53 -8.76 46.67
N PHE A 92 -10.72 -9.38 47.83
CA PHE A 92 -10.17 -10.70 48.13
C PHE A 92 -10.74 -11.79 47.23
N GLU A 93 -12.03 -11.70 46.87
CA GLU A 93 -12.65 -12.60 45.88
C GLU A 93 -12.04 -12.44 44.47
N ILE A 94 -11.64 -11.22 44.10
CA ILE A 94 -10.93 -10.95 42.83
C ILE A 94 -9.51 -11.55 42.87
N VAL A 95 -8.80 -11.39 43.99
CA VAL A 95 -7.46 -11.96 44.17
C VAL A 95 -7.50 -13.49 44.21
N ARG A 96 -8.51 -14.07 44.88
CA ARG A 96 -8.72 -15.52 44.95
C ARG A 96 -8.99 -16.11 43.56
N ARG A 97 -9.78 -15.43 42.74
CA ARG A 97 -10.08 -15.82 41.35
C ARG A 97 -9.07 -15.30 40.33
N ARG A 98 -7.95 -14.72 40.75
CA ARG A 98 -6.94 -14.15 39.83
C ARG A 98 -6.41 -15.16 38.81
N ASN A 99 -6.34 -16.44 39.19
CA ASN A 99 -5.92 -17.51 38.28
C ASN A 99 -7.02 -17.93 37.28
N GLU A 100 -8.29 -17.59 37.55
CA GLU A 100 -9.44 -17.84 36.68
C GLU A 100 -9.73 -16.64 35.77
N LEU A 101 -9.34 -15.43 36.20
CA LEU A 101 -9.49 -14.21 35.44
C LEU A 101 -8.46 -14.17 34.31
N GLU A 102 -8.93 -13.91 33.09
CA GLU A 102 -8.06 -13.68 31.96
C GLU A 102 -7.13 -12.49 32.22
N SER A 103 -5.85 -12.65 31.89
CA SER A 103 -4.92 -11.53 31.95
C SER A 103 -5.33 -10.43 30.94
N PRO A 104 -5.05 -9.15 31.22
CA PRO A 104 -5.32 -8.07 30.27
C PRO A 104 -4.70 -8.31 28.88
N TRP A 105 -3.56 -9.00 28.83
CA TRP A 105 -2.90 -9.38 27.58
C TRP A 105 -3.67 -10.47 26.81
N GLN A 106 -4.19 -11.49 27.51
CA GLN A 106 -5.07 -12.50 26.90
C GLN A 106 -6.38 -11.87 26.40
N ALA A 107 -6.95 -10.94 27.16
CA ALA A 107 -8.13 -10.19 26.72
C ALA A 107 -7.84 -9.35 25.46
N ALA A 108 -6.68 -8.70 25.39
CA ALA A 108 -6.25 -7.95 24.21
C ALA A 108 -6.03 -8.86 23.00
N LEU A 109 -5.33 -9.99 23.17
CA LEU A 109 -5.09 -10.99 22.12
C LEU A 109 -6.39 -11.54 21.54
N ARG A 110 -7.39 -11.84 22.38
CA ARG A 110 -8.72 -12.25 21.91
C ARG A 110 -9.39 -11.18 21.05
N ASN A 111 -9.22 -9.90 21.40
CA ASN A 111 -9.79 -8.79 20.63
C ASN A 111 -9.02 -8.51 19.32
N MET A 112 -7.80 -9.02 19.18
CA MET A 112 -6.97 -8.88 17.97
C MET A 112 -7.22 -9.98 16.93
N THR A 113 -8.10 -10.95 17.19
CA THR A 113 -8.40 -12.00 16.21
C THR A 113 -9.24 -11.42 15.08
N LEU A 114 -8.58 -11.05 13.98
CA LEU A 114 -9.25 -10.72 12.72
C LEU A 114 -9.93 -11.98 12.19
N SER A 115 -11.26 -11.97 12.11
CA SER A 115 -11.98 -13.06 11.46
C SER A 115 -11.71 -13.03 9.95
N GLN A 116 -11.69 -14.18 9.29
CA GLN A 116 -11.49 -14.27 7.83
C GLN A 116 -12.53 -13.44 7.05
N ARG A 117 -13.72 -13.22 7.61
CA ARG A 117 -14.77 -12.36 7.04
C ARG A 117 -14.39 -10.87 7.04
N MET A 118 -13.55 -10.41 7.97
CA MET A 118 -13.03 -9.02 7.99
C MET A 118 -11.97 -8.78 6.91
N LEU A 119 -11.40 -9.84 6.33
CA LEU A 119 -10.39 -9.74 5.25
C LEU A 119 -11.02 -9.75 3.86
N ILE A 120 -12.32 -10.07 3.76
CA ILE A 120 -13.05 -10.06 2.50
C ILE A 120 -13.71 -8.69 2.37
N PRO A 121 -13.47 -7.94 1.28
CA PRO A 121 -14.06 -6.61 1.11
C PRO A 121 -15.58 -6.69 1.00
N ASP A 122 -16.27 -5.72 1.59
CA ASP A 122 -17.72 -5.55 1.44
C ASP A 122 -18.02 -5.20 -0.02
N PRO A 123 -19.10 -5.73 -0.63
CA PRO A 123 -19.63 -5.24 -1.90
C PRO A 123 -19.62 -3.70 -2.06
N ARG A 124 -19.92 -2.95 -0.99
CA ARG A 124 -19.87 -1.47 -1.01
C ARG A 124 -18.46 -0.94 -1.23
N GLU A 125 -17.46 -1.52 -0.58
CA GLU A 125 -16.05 -1.15 -0.73
C GLU A 125 -15.54 -1.50 -2.13
N VAL A 126 -15.97 -2.63 -2.69
CA VAL A 126 -15.64 -3.03 -4.06
C VAL A 126 -16.15 -1.98 -5.05
N VAL A 127 -17.40 -1.56 -4.92
CA VAL A 127 -18.00 -0.52 -5.77
C VAL A 127 -17.30 0.82 -5.56
N GLN A 128 -17.06 1.22 -4.31
CA GLN A 128 -16.39 2.48 -3.99
C GLN A 128 -14.97 2.53 -4.56
N ARG A 129 -14.24 1.41 -4.52
CA ARG A 129 -12.92 1.25 -5.16
C ARG A 129 -13.00 1.43 -6.68
N GLN A 130 -14.00 0.83 -7.32
CA GLN A 130 -14.20 0.99 -8.77
C GLN A 130 -14.50 2.44 -9.15
N VAL A 131 -15.39 3.11 -8.38
CA VAL A 131 -15.70 4.54 -8.57
C VAL A 131 -14.45 5.40 -8.38
N ALA A 132 -13.65 5.11 -7.35
CA ALA A 132 -12.40 5.83 -7.10
C ALA A 132 -11.42 5.71 -8.28
N ILE A 133 -11.20 4.49 -8.80
CA ILE A 133 -10.34 4.26 -9.98
C ILE A 133 -10.89 5.00 -11.22
N ALA A 134 -12.20 4.93 -11.46
CA ALA A 134 -12.84 5.62 -12.58
C ALA A 134 -12.65 7.15 -12.47
N SER A 135 -12.91 7.72 -11.29
CA SER A 135 -12.73 9.16 -11.04
C SER A 135 -11.26 9.62 -11.11
N ALA A 136 -10.31 8.77 -10.73
CA ALA A 136 -8.88 9.09 -10.78
C ALA A 136 -8.31 9.15 -12.20
N THR A 137 -8.91 8.41 -13.14
CA THR A 137 -8.51 8.39 -14.56
C THR A 137 -9.36 9.29 -15.44
N ALA A 138 -10.46 9.82 -14.90
CA ALA A 138 -11.36 10.72 -15.58
C ALA A 138 -10.72 12.10 -15.77
N MET A 139 -10.42 12.46 -17.01
CA MET A 139 -10.10 13.85 -17.35
C MET A 139 -11.42 14.60 -17.62
N PRO A 140 -11.70 15.72 -16.92
CA PRO A 140 -12.91 16.50 -17.14
C PRO A 140 -12.84 17.17 -18.51
N VAL A 141 -13.81 16.87 -19.36
CA VAL A 141 -13.95 17.52 -20.67
C VAL A 141 -15.17 18.42 -20.63
N TRP A 142 -14.95 19.71 -20.85
CA TRP A 142 -16.01 20.68 -21.11
C TRP A 142 -16.32 20.67 -22.61
N ARG A 143 -17.41 20.00 -23.01
CA ARG A 143 -17.97 20.11 -24.35
C ARG A 143 -19.44 20.52 -24.26
N ALA A 144 -19.77 21.65 -24.90
CA ALA A 144 -21.16 22.10 -25.09
C ALA A 144 -22.04 22.09 -23.82
N GLY A 145 -21.49 22.55 -22.68
CA GLY A 145 -22.26 22.65 -21.43
C GLY A 145 -22.52 21.33 -20.71
N GLN A 146 -21.96 20.21 -21.16
CA GLN A 146 -21.98 18.93 -20.46
C GLN A 146 -20.59 18.62 -19.89
N SER A 147 -20.52 18.32 -18.59
CA SER A 147 -19.34 17.76 -17.95
C SER A 147 -19.29 16.25 -18.23
N GLY A 148 -18.35 15.85 -19.08
CA GLY A 148 -18.05 14.43 -19.34
C GLY A 148 -16.67 14.06 -18.80
N ALA A 149 -16.48 12.79 -18.50
CA ALA A 149 -15.17 12.21 -18.23
C ALA A 149 -14.70 11.43 -19.46
N VAL A 150 -13.53 11.73 -19.99
CA VAL A 150 -12.86 10.87 -20.96
C VAL A 150 -11.76 10.10 -20.22
N SER A 151 -11.78 8.78 -20.34
CA SER A 151 -10.70 7.91 -19.89
C SER A 151 -9.81 7.58 -21.07
N ILE A 152 -8.52 7.91 -20.98
CA ILE A 152 -7.52 7.55 -21.99
C ILE A 152 -6.86 6.24 -21.52
N PRO A 153 -6.99 5.13 -22.26
CA PRO A 153 -6.38 3.88 -21.85
C PRO A 153 -4.85 4.00 -21.86
N MET A 154 -4.19 3.32 -20.92
CA MET A 154 -2.74 3.42 -20.72
C MET A 154 -1.94 2.95 -21.95
N SER A 155 -2.49 2.04 -22.77
CA SER A 155 -1.89 1.62 -24.04
C SER A 155 -1.77 2.77 -25.05
N THR A 156 -2.77 3.66 -25.11
CA THR A 156 -2.70 4.84 -25.98
C THR A 156 -1.59 5.78 -25.52
N ILE A 157 -1.47 6.00 -24.21
CA ILE A 157 -0.38 6.81 -23.63
C ILE A 157 0.98 6.16 -23.90
N GLY A 158 1.09 4.84 -23.70
CA GLY A 158 2.28 4.06 -23.98
C GLY A 158 2.69 4.17 -25.45
N SER A 159 1.75 4.11 -26.37
CA SER A 159 2.03 4.25 -27.81
C SER A 159 2.48 5.66 -28.20
N LEU A 160 1.88 6.69 -27.60
CA LEU A 160 2.26 8.09 -27.81
C LEU A 160 3.67 8.38 -27.30
N LEU A 161 4.03 7.83 -26.12
CA LEU A 161 5.33 8.02 -25.49
C LEU A 161 6.40 7.02 -25.97
N GLY A 162 6.07 6.13 -26.91
CA GLY A 162 6.99 5.09 -27.40
C GLY A 162 7.31 4.00 -26.37
N LEU A 163 6.55 3.89 -25.29
CA LEU A 163 6.69 2.86 -24.25
C LEU A 163 6.01 1.54 -24.63
N SER A 164 5.05 1.59 -25.55
CA SER A 164 4.41 0.39 -26.11
C SER A 164 4.37 0.48 -27.63
N GLN A 165 4.89 -0.54 -28.29
CA GLN A 165 4.84 -0.68 -29.74
C GLN A 165 3.73 -1.66 -30.13
N ASP A 166 3.03 -1.38 -31.23
CA ASP A 166 2.17 -2.38 -31.87
C ASP A 166 3.07 -3.44 -32.54
N VAL A 167 3.07 -4.64 -31.98
CA VAL A 167 3.84 -5.79 -32.45
C VAL A 167 2.98 -6.84 -33.19
N SER A 168 1.76 -6.47 -33.58
CA SER A 168 0.87 -7.37 -34.33
C SER A 168 1.43 -7.66 -35.74
N PRO A 169 1.15 -8.85 -36.31
CA PRO A 169 1.60 -9.24 -37.65
C PRO A 169 0.88 -8.50 -38.79
N ARG A 170 0.13 -7.45 -38.47
CA ARG A 170 -0.73 -6.69 -39.36
C ARG A 170 -0.21 -5.28 -39.54
N MET A 171 -0.14 -4.80 -40.77
CA MET A 171 0.46 -3.51 -41.09
C MET A 171 -0.34 -2.80 -42.19
N SER A 172 -0.76 -1.57 -41.90
CA SER A 172 -1.38 -0.69 -42.89
C SER A 172 -0.35 0.25 -43.49
N TYR A 173 -0.36 0.42 -44.80
CA TYR A 173 0.50 1.38 -45.51
C TYR A 173 -0.29 2.11 -46.61
N ARG A 174 0.19 3.28 -47.02
CA ARG A 174 -0.46 4.11 -48.04
C ARG A 174 0.46 4.27 -49.24
N VAL A 175 -0.05 3.93 -50.41
CA VAL A 175 0.62 4.16 -51.69
C VAL A 175 0.09 5.48 -52.27
N ARG A 176 0.96 6.47 -52.49
CA ARG A 176 0.56 7.80 -53.01
C ARG A 176 0.46 7.85 -54.54
N GLN A 177 1.34 7.11 -55.21
CA GLN A 177 1.48 7.03 -56.66
C GLN A 177 1.71 5.56 -57.04
N THR A 178 1.39 5.18 -58.28
CA THR A 178 1.64 3.80 -58.73
C THR A 178 3.12 3.45 -58.57
N ALA A 179 3.41 2.43 -57.77
CA ALA A 179 4.78 2.02 -57.46
C ALA A 179 4.83 0.51 -57.20
N ARG A 180 6.02 -0.08 -57.38
CA ARG A 180 6.30 -1.45 -56.98
C ARG A 180 6.37 -1.53 -55.45
N VAL A 181 5.52 -2.36 -54.86
CA VAL A 181 5.51 -2.61 -53.41
C VAL A 181 6.10 -3.99 -53.14
N GLN A 182 7.12 -4.03 -52.28
CA GLN A 182 7.75 -5.24 -51.80
C GLN A 182 7.57 -5.35 -50.29
N ALA A 183 6.95 -6.44 -49.84
CA ALA A 183 6.79 -6.73 -48.42
C ALA A 183 7.53 -8.03 -48.06
N VAL A 184 8.48 -7.93 -47.13
CA VAL A 184 9.39 -9.01 -46.76
C VAL A 184 9.44 -9.14 -45.24
N VAL A 185 9.36 -10.37 -44.75
CA VAL A 185 9.54 -10.70 -43.34
C VAL A 185 10.97 -11.20 -43.13
N TYR A 186 11.65 -10.60 -42.17
CA TYR A 186 13.00 -10.98 -41.74
C TYR A 186 12.98 -11.57 -40.33
N SER A 187 13.93 -12.48 -40.08
CA SER A 187 14.28 -12.92 -38.72
C SER A 187 15.15 -11.87 -38.01
N THR A 188 15.36 -12.03 -36.71
CA THR A 188 16.31 -11.21 -35.92
C THR A 188 17.73 -11.23 -36.47
N THR A 189 18.11 -12.28 -37.21
CA THR A 189 19.42 -12.40 -37.89
C THR A 189 19.41 -11.80 -39.31
N ALA A 190 18.39 -11.01 -39.66
CA ALA A 190 18.21 -10.40 -40.98
C ALA A 190 18.09 -11.39 -42.16
N LEU A 191 17.79 -12.66 -41.88
CA LEU A 191 17.48 -13.64 -42.93
C LEU A 191 16.04 -13.44 -43.41
N ILE A 192 15.84 -13.46 -44.73
CA ILE A 192 14.52 -13.43 -45.35
C ILE A 192 13.79 -14.74 -45.02
N VAL A 193 12.65 -14.62 -44.36
CA VAL A 193 11.82 -15.74 -43.92
C VAL A 193 10.69 -15.99 -44.92
N ARG A 194 10.07 -14.91 -45.38
CA ARG A 194 8.98 -14.95 -46.35
C ARG A 194 8.85 -13.64 -47.13
N ARG A 195 8.55 -13.75 -48.42
CA ARG A 195 8.09 -12.60 -49.22
C ARG A 195 6.57 -12.61 -49.31
N LEU A 196 5.93 -11.61 -48.71
CA LEU A 196 4.46 -11.54 -48.64
C LEU A 196 3.85 -10.92 -49.89
N LEU A 197 4.54 -9.93 -50.44
CA LEU A 197 4.06 -9.16 -51.58
C LEU A 197 5.26 -8.71 -52.43
N ASP A 198 5.11 -8.77 -53.74
CA ASP A 198 6.02 -8.16 -54.71
C ASP A 198 5.20 -7.86 -55.97
N GLN A 199 4.52 -6.71 -55.99
CA GLN A 199 3.67 -6.31 -57.11
C GLN A 199 3.54 -4.79 -57.24
N GLU A 200 3.15 -4.31 -58.42
CA GLU A 200 2.78 -2.89 -58.56
C GLU A 200 1.40 -2.64 -57.94
N GLN A 201 1.28 -1.58 -57.15
CA GLN A 201 0.03 -1.16 -56.55
C GLN A 201 -0.31 0.28 -56.97
N ARG A 202 -1.60 0.52 -57.23
CA ARG A 202 -2.15 1.84 -57.52
C ARG A 202 -2.30 2.67 -56.23
N PRO A 203 -2.46 4.00 -56.32
CA PRO A 203 -2.68 4.85 -55.16
C PRO A 203 -3.86 4.36 -54.30
N GLY A 204 -3.65 4.24 -52.99
CA GLY A 204 -4.63 3.68 -52.07
C GLY A 204 -4.05 3.35 -50.70
N VAL A 205 -4.92 2.92 -49.78
CA VAL A 205 -4.53 2.38 -48.46
C VAL A 205 -4.68 0.87 -48.53
N TYR A 206 -3.63 0.14 -48.14
CA TYR A 206 -3.58 -1.30 -48.14
C TYR A 206 -3.24 -1.83 -46.74
N GLU A 207 -3.69 -3.05 -46.46
CA GLU A 207 -3.42 -3.76 -45.23
C GLU A 207 -2.76 -5.10 -45.59
N LEU A 208 -1.71 -5.43 -44.85
CA LEU A 208 -0.95 -6.67 -45.00
C LEU A 208 -0.98 -7.41 -43.67
N GLU A 209 -1.23 -8.71 -43.71
CA GLU A 209 -1.16 -9.57 -42.53
C GLU A 209 -0.26 -10.78 -42.82
N TRP A 210 0.62 -11.10 -41.89
CA TRP A 210 1.43 -12.30 -41.92
C TRP A 210 0.84 -13.39 -41.04
N ASP A 211 0.76 -14.60 -41.57
CA ASP A 211 0.23 -15.79 -40.91
C ASP A 211 1.26 -16.53 -40.03
N GLY A 212 2.49 -16.03 -39.92
CA GLY A 212 3.56 -16.67 -39.15
C GLY A 212 4.22 -17.87 -39.85
N ARG A 213 4.07 -18.02 -41.16
CA ARG A 213 4.62 -19.15 -41.92
C ARG A 213 5.76 -18.72 -42.86
N ASP A 214 6.66 -19.65 -43.14
CA ASP A 214 7.74 -19.47 -44.14
C ASP A 214 7.21 -19.64 -45.59
N ASP A 215 8.08 -19.41 -46.58
CA ASP A 215 7.75 -19.61 -48.01
C ASP A 215 7.34 -21.06 -48.35
N LYS A 216 7.66 -22.04 -47.49
CA LYS A 216 7.29 -23.46 -47.64
C LYS A 216 5.99 -23.79 -46.88
N GLY A 217 5.30 -22.80 -46.32
CA GLY A 217 4.07 -22.95 -45.56
C GLY A 217 4.25 -23.55 -44.15
N ARG A 218 5.49 -23.72 -43.68
CA ARG A 218 5.79 -24.28 -42.36
C ARG A 218 5.60 -23.20 -41.30
N PRO A 219 4.98 -23.52 -40.15
CA PRO A 219 4.89 -22.60 -39.03
C PRO A 219 6.29 -22.30 -38.49
N LEU A 220 6.54 -21.04 -38.18
CA LEU A 220 7.79 -20.60 -37.59
C LEU A 220 7.67 -20.54 -36.07
N PRO A 221 8.80 -20.64 -35.34
CA PRO A 221 8.81 -20.55 -33.89
C PRO A 221 8.30 -19.19 -33.42
N ALA A 222 7.72 -19.18 -32.22
CA ALA A 222 7.38 -17.96 -31.50
C ALA A 222 8.64 -17.12 -31.28
N GLY A 223 8.53 -15.80 -31.46
CA GLY A 223 9.66 -14.89 -31.34
C GLY A 223 9.50 -13.62 -32.15
N ASP A 224 10.61 -12.88 -32.22
CA ASP A 224 10.69 -11.58 -32.87
C ASP A 224 11.01 -11.68 -34.37
N TYR A 225 10.29 -10.89 -35.15
CA TYR A 225 10.46 -10.77 -36.59
C TYR A 225 10.36 -9.29 -37.00
N VAL A 226 10.87 -8.96 -38.19
CA VAL A 226 10.78 -7.62 -38.75
C VAL A 226 10.03 -7.70 -40.07
N LEU A 227 8.88 -7.03 -40.15
CA LEU A 227 8.15 -6.82 -41.39
C LEU A 227 8.63 -5.52 -42.04
N GLU A 228 9.14 -5.62 -43.26
CA GLU A 228 9.60 -4.50 -44.07
C GLU A 228 8.68 -4.32 -45.28
N VAL A 229 8.22 -3.11 -45.53
CA VAL A 229 7.46 -2.74 -46.73
C VAL A 229 8.20 -1.62 -47.45
N ARG A 230 8.64 -1.89 -48.68
CA ARG A 230 9.29 -0.92 -49.59
C ARG A 230 8.31 -0.52 -50.68
N ILE A 231 8.13 0.78 -50.88
CA ILE A 231 7.26 1.36 -51.91
C ILE A 231 8.14 2.17 -52.85
N GLY A 232 8.43 1.61 -54.03
CA GLY A 232 9.44 2.15 -54.95
C GLY A 232 10.78 2.37 -54.24
N ASP A 233 11.44 3.49 -54.57
CA ASP A 233 12.74 3.87 -54.00
C ASP A 233 12.66 4.98 -52.94
N TYR A 234 11.44 5.42 -52.58
CA TYR A 234 11.24 6.64 -51.78
C TYR A 234 10.59 6.40 -50.41
N GLU A 235 9.89 5.29 -50.19
CA GLU A 235 9.23 4.98 -48.92
C GLU A 235 9.63 3.59 -48.41
N LEU A 236 10.06 3.52 -47.15
CA LEU A 236 10.43 2.30 -46.43
C LEU A 236 9.74 2.31 -45.07
N TYR A 237 8.95 1.27 -44.80
CA TYR A 237 8.34 1.05 -43.51
C TYR A 237 8.89 -0.22 -42.88
N ARG A 238 9.20 -0.16 -41.58
CA ARG A 238 9.63 -1.31 -40.79
C ARG A 238 8.78 -1.43 -39.54
N LYS A 239 8.32 -2.64 -39.28
CA LYS A 239 7.52 -2.97 -38.10
C LYS A 239 8.13 -4.18 -37.39
N HIS A 240 8.34 -4.07 -36.10
CA HIS A 240 8.64 -5.22 -35.25
C HIS A 240 7.36 -6.02 -35.04
N VAL A 241 7.45 -7.33 -35.22
CA VAL A 241 6.34 -8.27 -35.10
C VAL A 241 6.74 -9.35 -34.11
N VAL A 242 5.86 -9.66 -33.15
CA VAL A 242 6.04 -10.76 -32.20
C VAL A 242 5.04 -11.86 -32.53
N MET A 243 5.55 -13.04 -32.87
CA MET A 243 4.73 -14.24 -33.05
C MET A 243 4.63 -15.00 -31.73
N GLN A 244 3.41 -15.33 -31.34
CA GLN A 244 3.14 -16.19 -30.18
C GLN A 244 2.83 -17.62 -30.63
N GLU A 245 3.22 -18.59 -29.81
CA GLU A 245 2.83 -19.98 -29.99
C GLU A 245 1.32 -20.09 -29.76
N ARG A 246 0.61 -20.77 -30.67
CA ARG A 246 -0.85 -20.97 -30.59
C ARG A 246 -1.20 -22.25 -29.86
#